data_AF-A0A838SAB8-F1
#
_entry.id   AF-A0A838SAB8-F1
#
_cell.length_a   1.000
_cell.length_b   1.000
_cell.length_c   1.000
_cell.angle_alpha   90.00
_cell.angle_beta   90.00
_cell.angle_gamma   90.00
#
_symmetry.space_group_name_H-M   'P 1'
#
loop_
_entity.id
_entity.type
_entity.pdbx_description
1 polymer ?
#
loop_
_entity_poly.entity_id
_entity_poly.type
_entity_poly.pdbx_seq_one_letter_code
_entity_poly.pdbx_strand_id
1 'polypeptide(L)'
;MLTWVGKRALRSVTPFPAQHIESFTVPNAGRVLTQNHERWKDWPLGYPQGGLLFHGDNKEVVAHLLANGFRGKVQLIYIDPPFDSGADYVRKVALRGAEGTAKLEGERYSLGEQIQYSDIWANDNYLQFMYERLLLLKELLTNTGSIYLHCDWHKDHVLRLLLDEVFGSDNFVNEIIWWYYDKMPTGGNALD
;
A
#
# COMPACT_ATOMS: atom_id res chain seq x y z
N MET A 1 -1.96 -22.11 6.28
CA MET A 1 -2.20 -20.94 7.14
C MET A 1 -0.84 -20.44 7.62
N LEU A 2 -0.47 -19.20 7.29
CA LEU A 2 0.82 -18.64 7.67
C LEU A 2 0.79 -18.27 9.16
N THR A 3 1.89 -18.44 9.89
CA THR A 3 1.95 -18.15 11.33
C THR A 3 3.20 -17.34 11.67
N TRP A 4 3.06 -16.30 12.48
CA TRP A 4 4.17 -15.48 12.99
C TRP A 4 3.83 -14.94 14.39
N VAL A 5 4.84 -14.47 15.13
CA VAL A 5 4.64 -13.97 16.49
C VAL A 5 3.83 -12.65 16.44
N GLY A 6 2.76 -12.58 17.23
CA GLY A 6 1.92 -11.38 17.30
C GLY A 6 0.91 -11.24 16.16
N LYS A 7 0.74 -12.26 15.31
CA LYS A 7 -0.30 -12.30 14.29
C LYS A 7 -1.67 -12.00 14.88
N ARG A 8 -2.31 -10.96 14.37
CA ARG A 8 -3.66 -10.56 14.79
C ARG A 8 -4.46 -10.07 13.58
N ALA A 9 -5.67 -10.59 13.42
CA ALA A 9 -6.62 -10.04 12.48
C ALA A 9 -7.15 -8.69 12.97
N LEU A 10 -7.47 -7.80 12.03
CA LEU A 10 -8.17 -6.56 12.34
C LEU A 10 -9.59 -6.89 12.82
N ARG A 11 -9.86 -6.68 14.11
CA ARG A 11 -11.23 -6.80 14.66
C ARG A 11 -12.09 -5.59 14.30
N SER A 12 -11.50 -4.41 14.41
CA SER A 12 -12.11 -3.13 14.08
C SER A 12 -11.02 -2.11 13.83
N VAL A 13 -11.23 -1.22 12.86
CA VAL A 13 -10.42 -0.03 12.65
C VAL A 13 -11.34 1.17 12.80
N THR A 14 -11.01 2.07 13.71
CA THR A 14 -11.75 3.33 13.85
C THR A 14 -11.44 4.21 12.64
N PRO A 15 -12.43 4.56 11.80
CA PRO A 15 -12.19 5.43 10.66
C PRO A 15 -12.09 6.88 11.15
N PHE A 16 -10.91 7.47 11.04
CA PHE A 16 -10.74 8.92 11.20
C PHE A 16 -10.91 9.62 9.85
N PRO A 17 -11.42 10.86 9.82
CA PRO A 17 -11.53 11.62 8.59
C PRO A 17 -10.19 11.69 7.84
N ALA A 18 -10.13 11.12 6.64
CA ALA A 18 -8.94 11.19 5.80
C ALA A 18 -8.72 12.63 5.31
N GLN A 19 -7.45 13.06 5.27
CA GLN A 19 -7.10 14.37 4.72
C GLN A 19 -7.19 14.31 3.19
N HIS A 20 -8.30 14.79 2.63
CA HIS A 20 -8.46 14.98 1.19
C HIS A 20 -7.59 16.15 0.71
N ILE A 21 -6.76 15.92 -0.30
CA ILE A 21 -5.81 16.90 -0.85
C ILE A 21 -6.31 17.47 -2.16
N GLU A 22 -6.65 16.60 -3.11
CA GLU A 22 -6.92 17.02 -4.48
C GLU A 22 -7.95 16.11 -5.15
N SER A 23 -8.74 16.70 -6.04
CA SER A 23 -9.65 16.00 -6.93
C SER A 23 -9.28 16.30 -8.39
N PHE A 24 -8.92 15.27 -9.14
CA PHE A 24 -8.57 15.36 -10.55
C PHE A 24 -9.80 15.09 -11.42
N THR A 25 -10.08 15.97 -12.36
CA THR A 25 -11.04 15.68 -13.44
C THR A 25 -10.26 15.40 -14.71
N VAL A 26 -10.67 14.40 -15.50
CA VAL A 26 -9.97 14.09 -16.75
C VAL A 26 -10.31 15.19 -17.77
N PRO A 27 -9.33 15.99 -18.25
CA PRO A 27 -9.59 16.99 -19.28
C PRO A 27 -10.02 16.27 -20.57
N ASN A 28 -11.14 16.66 -21.17
CA ASN A 28 -11.79 15.99 -22.31
C ASN A 28 -12.45 14.63 -22.04
N ALA A 29 -12.83 14.32 -20.79
CA ALA A 29 -13.93 13.38 -20.59
C ALA A 29 -15.18 14.00 -21.25
N GLY A 30 -15.49 13.56 -22.48
CA GLY A 30 -16.61 14.08 -23.26
C GLY A 30 -17.86 14.19 -22.40
N ARG A 31 -18.63 15.28 -22.58
CA ARG A 31 -19.91 15.51 -21.90
C ARG A 31 -20.66 14.18 -21.85
N VAL A 32 -20.86 13.64 -20.64
CA VAL A 32 -21.51 12.34 -20.46
C VAL A 32 -22.93 12.46 -21.02
N LEU A 33 -23.12 11.97 -22.25
CA LEU A 33 -24.42 11.80 -22.87
C LEU A 33 -24.99 10.50 -22.33
N THR A 34 -25.82 10.58 -21.30
CA THR A 34 -27.01 9.72 -21.22
C THR A 34 -28.03 10.38 -20.29
N GLN A 35 -29.03 11.02 -20.90
CA GLN A 35 -30.39 10.94 -20.38
C GLN A 35 -30.80 9.47 -20.51
N ASN A 36 -30.66 8.69 -19.44
CA ASN A 36 -31.50 7.53 -19.13
C ASN A 36 -31.09 6.97 -17.76
N HIS A 37 -32.12 6.76 -16.94
CA HIS A 37 -32.06 6.37 -15.54
C HIS A 37 -31.26 5.06 -15.34
N GLU A 38 -30.47 5.02 -14.26
CA GLU A 38 -29.79 3.84 -13.67
C GLU A 38 -28.33 3.52 -14.06
N ARG A 39 -27.40 4.49 -13.92
CA ARG A 39 -25.95 4.16 -14.00
C ARG A 39 -25.06 4.60 -12.83
N TRP A 40 -25.59 5.27 -11.80
CA TRP A 40 -24.75 6.03 -10.84
C TRP A 40 -25.27 6.14 -9.40
N LYS A 41 -26.21 5.31 -8.95
CA LYS A 41 -26.97 5.65 -7.73
C LYS A 41 -26.18 5.61 -6.40
N ASP A 42 -24.99 4.97 -6.36
CA ASP A 42 -24.20 4.81 -5.12
C ASP A 42 -22.67 4.86 -5.35
N TRP A 43 -22.16 5.74 -6.23
CA TRP A 43 -20.75 6.17 -6.15
C TRP A 43 -20.65 7.11 -4.95
N PRO A 44 -19.64 7.02 -4.06
CA PRO A 44 -19.78 7.54 -2.70
C PRO A 44 -20.15 9.01 -2.78
N LEU A 45 -21.39 9.29 -2.33
CA LEU A 45 -22.19 10.46 -2.73
C LEU A 45 -21.50 11.81 -2.44
N GLY A 46 -20.45 11.79 -1.61
CA GLY A 46 -19.64 12.95 -1.26
C GLY A 46 -18.40 13.20 -2.12
N TYR A 47 -18.11 12.39 -3.15
CA TYR A 47 -16.85 12.52 -3.93
C TYR A 47 -17.07 12.88 -5.40
N PRO A 48 -16.25 13.79 -5.96
CA PRO A 48 -16.31 14.16 -7.36
C PRO A 48 -15.98 12.96 -8.26
N GLN A 49 -16.59 12.94 -9.45
CA GLN A 49 -16.32 11.94 -10.48
C GLN A 49 -14.97 12.25 -11.13
N GLY A 50 -13.92 11.60 -10.61
CA GLY A 50 -12.54 11.93 -10.93
C GLY A 50 -11.52 11.15 -10.09
N GLY A 51 -10.24 11.47 -10.24
CA GLY A 51 -9.20 10.97 -9.35
C GLY A 51 -9.27 11.68 -8.00
N LEU A 52 -9.00 10.95 -6.91
CA LEU A 52 -8.96 11.50 -5.56
C LEU A 52 -7.57 11.27 -4.97
N LEU A 53 -7.00 12.29 -4.34
CA LEU A 53 -5.74 12.20 -3.61
C LEU A 53 -6.01 12.43 -2.12
N PHE A 54 -5.55 11.49 -1.30
CA PHE A 54 -5.59 11.57 0.15
C PHE A 54 -4.18 11.54 0.71
N HIS A 55 -3.99 12.23 1.83
CA HIS A 55 -2.75 12.22 2.60
C HIS A 55 -3.00 11.60 3.98
N GLY A 56 -2.07 10.76 4.43
CA GLY A 56 -2.12 10.07 5.71
C GLY A 56 -1.57 8.65 5.63
N ASP A 57 -1.65 7.92 6.74
CA ASP A 57 -1.38 6.48 6.73
C ASP A 57 -2.45 5.77 5.90
N ASN A 58 -2.01 4.94 4.96
CA ASN A 58 -2.91 4.25 4.03
C ASN A 58 -3.95 3.35 4.73
N LYS A 59 -3.64 2.76 5.90
CA LYS A 59 -4.60 1.93 6.65
C LYS A 59 -5.78 2.79 7.14
N GLU A 60 -5.48 3.98 7.66
CA GLU A 60 -6.51 4.92 8.14
C GLU A 60 -7.32 5.50 6.99
N VAL A 61 -6.66 5.89 5.90
CA VAL A 61 -7.33 6.39 4.69
C VAL A 61 -8.25 5.33 4.10
N VAL A 62 -7.80 4.09 3.97
CA VAL A 62 -8.64 3.00 3.45
C VAL A 62 -9.81 2.72 4.39
N ALA A 63 -9.62 2.77 5.71
CA ALA A 63 -10.70 2.62 6.68
C ALA A 63 -11.75 3.73 6.53
N HIS A 64 -11.32 4.98 6.32
CA HIS A 64 -12.21 6.09 6.01
C HIS A 64 -13.00 5.85 4.72
N LEU A 65 -12.35 5.40 3.64
CA LEU A 65 -13.03 5.10 2.37
C LEU A 65 -14.09 4.01 2.56
N LEU A 66 -13.76 2.92 3.26
CA LEU A 66 -14.69 1.84 3.57
C LEU A 66 -15.92 2.34 4.36
N ALA A 67 -15.69 3.19 5.36
CA ALA A 67 -16.76 3.79 6.16
C ALA A 67 -17.66 4.74 5.35
N ASN A 68 -17.16 5.29 4.24
CA ASN A 68 -17.87 6.23 3.38
C ASN A 68 -18.37 5.59 2.06
N GLY A 69 -18.58 4.27 2.05
CA GLY A 69 -19.33 3.59 0.98
C GLY A 69 -18.50 3.02 -0.18
N PHE A 70 -17.16 3.02 -0.08
CA PHE A 70 -16.30 2.38 -1.09
C PHE A 70 -16.21 0.85 -0.98
N ARG A 71 -16.89 0.24 0.00
CA ARG A 71 -16.87 -1.21 0.19
C ARG A 71 -17.42 -1.94 -1.03
N GLY A 72 -16.63 -2.86 -1.58
CA GLY A 72 -17.00 -3.62 -2.78
C GLY A 72 -17.17 -2.77 -4.04
N LYS A 73 -16.50 -1.61 -4.15
CA LYS A 73 -16.64 -0.67 -5.28
C LYS A 73 -15.39 -0.56 -6.15
N VAL A 74 -14.25 -1.07 -5.69
CA VAL A 74 -12.97 -0.93 -6.40
C VAL A 74 -12.75 -2.11 -7.34
N GLN A 75 -12.55 -1.83 -8.62
CA GLN A 75 -12.35 -2.87 -9.63
C GLN A 75 -10.89 -3.33 -9.74
N LEU A 76 -9.94 -2.43 -9.46
CA LEU A 76 -8.52 -2.67 -9.59
C LEU A 76 -7.77 -1.96 -8.48
N ILE A 77 -6.87 -2.67 -7.82
CA ILE A 77 -5.92 -2.11 -6.87
C ILE A 77 -4.52 -2.42 -7.38
N TYR A 78 -3.65 -1.41 -7.41
CA TYR A 78 -2.22 -1.58 -7.62
C TYR A 78 -1.49 -1.02 -6.40
N ILE A 79 -0.58 -1.81 -5.83
CA ILE A 79 0.26 -1.37 -4.71
C ILE A 79 1.72 -1.75 -4.94
N ASP A 80 2.60 -0.88 -4.46
CA ASP A 80 4.05 -1.04 -4.49
C ASP A 80 4.59 -0.86 -3.06
N PRO A 81 4.41 -1.87 -2.18
CA PRO A 81 4.86 -1.81 -0.80
C PRO A 81 6.40 -1.81 -0.71
N PRO A 82 6.98 -1.34 0.42
CA PRO A 82 8.41 -1.48 0.67
C PRO A 82 8.86 -2.94 0.56
N PHE A 83 10.05 -3.18 -0.02
CA PHE A 83 10.57 -4.52 -0.34
C PHE A 83 11.42 -5.13 0.78
N ASP A 84 11.62 -4.43 1.90
CA ASP A 84 12.53 -4.80 3.00
C ASP A 84 13.95 -5.09 2.48
N SER A 85 14.42 -4.23 1.57
CA SER A 85 15.74 -4.27 0.93
C SER A 85 16.88 -3.91 1.90
N GLY A 86 16.58 -3.58 3.15
CA GLY A 86 17.55 -3.09 4.14
C GLY A 86 18.01 -1.65 3.88
N ALA A 87 17.34 -0.92 2.98
CA ALA A 87 17.66 0.46 2.69
C ALA A 87 17.07 1.43 3.73
N ASP A 88 17.93 2.21 4.39
CA ASP A 88 17.50 3.32 5.24
C ASP A 88 16.96 4.47 4.36
N TYR A 89 15.66 4.50 4.10
CA TYR A 89 14.97 5.67 3.55
C TYR A 89 14.70 6.71 4.65
N VAL A 90 15.72 7.03 5.46
CA VAL A 90 15.65 8.11 6.44
C VAL A 90 15.91 9.43 5.73
N ARG A 91 14.87 10.21 5.51
CA ARG A 91 15.02 11.59 5.01
C ARG A 91 15.58 12.44 6.15
N LYS A 92 16.88 12.78 6.08
CA LYS A 92 17.48 13.76 7.00
C LYS A 92 16.85 15.13 6.75
N VAL A 93 15.88 15.52 7.55
CA VAL A 93 15.32 16.88 7.52
C VAL A 93 16.24 17.77 8.35
N ALA A 94 17.09 18.55 7.68
CA ALA A 94 17.85 19.60 8.35
C ALA A 94 16.89 20.77 8.64
N LEU A 95 16.35 20.81 9.87
CA LEU A 95 15.67 22.00 10.36
C LEU A 95 16.70 23.12 10.48
N ARG A 96 16.60 24.15 9.64
CA ARG A 96 17.38 25.39 9.82
C ARG A 96 16.91 26.05 11.10
N GLY A 97 17.70 25.97 12.18
CA GLY A 97 17.58 26.90 13.30
C GLY A 97 17.70 26.38 14.74
N ALA A 98 18.09 25.14 15.00
CA ALA A 98 18.37 24.69 16.37
C ALA A 98 19.75 24.03 16.46
N GLU A 99 20.73 24.76 17.00
CA GLU A 99 22.01 24.21 17.39
C GLU A 99 21.81 23.31 18.62
N GLY A 100 22.04 22.01 18.48
CA GLY A 100 22.08 21.08 19.61
C GLY A 100 21.87 19.63 19.23
N THR A 101 22.95 18.86 19.12
CA THR A 101 22.90 17.39 19.05
C THR A 101 22.86 16.82 20.46
N ALA A 102 21.66 16.61 21.00
CA ALA A 102 21.49 15.79 22.19
C ALA A 102 21.52 14.31 21.78
N LYS A 103 22.69 13.67 21.90
CA LYS A 103 22.79 12.21 21.87
C LYS A 103 22.42 11.70 23.26
N LEU A 104 21.23 11.10 23.39
CA LEU A 104 20.88 10.28 24.54
C LEU A 104 21.03 8.80 24.11
N GLU A 105 21.86 8.09 24.87
CA GLU A 105 22.04 6.65 24.74
C GLU A 105 20.75 5.91 25.07
N GLY A 106 20.40 4.94 24.22
CA GLY A 106 19.28 4.03 24.46
C GLY A 106 18.04 4.39 23.65
N GLU A 107 17.82 3.61 22.59
CA GLU A 107 16.57 3.54 21.80
C GLU A 107 16.24 4.74 20.88
N ARG A 108 16.48 4.49 19.59
CA ARG A 108 15.67 4.89 18.41
C ARG A 108 15.29 6.39 18.27
N TYR A 109 16.10 7.03 17.42
CA TYR A 109 15.83 8.22 16.60
C TYR A 109 15.73 9.58 17.34
N SER A 110 16.48 10.55 16.82
CA SER A 110 16.58 11.91 17.36
C SER A 110 15.35 12.74 17.02
N LEU A 111 15.01 13.69 17.90
CA LEU A 111 13.93 14.66 17.73
C LEU A 111 14.12 15.46 16.41
N GLY A 112 13.37 15.09 15.36
CA GLY A 112 13.50 15.67 14.00
C GLY A 112 13.54 14.64 12.87
N GLU A 113 13.70 13.36 13.18
CA GLU A 113 13.60 12.27 12.21
C GLU A 113 12.14 11.87 12.00
N GLN A 114 11.56 12.17 10.83
CA GLN A 114 10.28 11.60 10.42
C GLN A 114 10.54 10.23 9.80
N ILE A 115 10.18 9.16 10.53
CA ILE A 115 10.14 7.80 9.98
C ILE A 115 8.95 7.74 9.02
N GLN A 116 9.22 7.87 7.72
CA GLN A 116 8.16 7.75 6.71
C GLN A 116 8.09 6.34 6.13
N TYR A 117 9.24 5.68 5.93
CA TYR A 117 9.36 4.26 5.57
C TYR A 117 10.74 3.75 6.04
N SER A 118 10.82 3.00 7.15
CA SER A 118 12.04 2.24 7.45
C SER A 118 11.94 0.92 6.71
N ASP A 119 12.82 0.63 5.75
CA ASP A 119 12.86 -0.67 5.04
C ASP A 119 13.63 -1.73 5.83
N ILE A 120 13.56 -1.61 7.16
CA ILE A 120 14.21 -2.47 8.16
C ILE A 120 13.10 -2.94 9.08
N TRP A 121 12.50 -4.07 8.75
CA TRP A 121 11.49 -4.70 9.60
C TRP A 121 12.02 -6.01 10.17
N ALA A 122 11.75 -6.28 11.44
CA ALA A 122 11.71 -7.68 11.87
C ALA A 122 10.65 -8.38 11.01
N ASN A 123 10.97 -9.55 10.44
CA ASN A 123 10.14 -10.22 9.42
C ASN A 123 8.65 -10.28 9.80
N ASP A 124 8.37 -10.53 11.08
CA ASP A 124 7.02 -10.63 11.66
C ASP A 124 6.26 -9.29 11.70
N ASN A 125 6.96 -8.16 11.86
CA ASN A 125 6.33 -6.83 11.87
C ASN A 125 5.91 -6.40 10.46
N TYR A 126 6.72 -6.68 9.44
CA TYR A 126 6.37 -6.44 8.04
C TYR A 126 5.15 -7.26 7.64
N LEU A 127 5.15 -8.55 8.02
CA LEU A 127 4.02 -9.44 7.81
C LEU A 127 2.73 -8.88 8.41
N GLN A 128 2.77 -8.44 9.67
CA GLN A 128 1.61 -7.84 10.32
C GLN A 128 1.19 -6.52 9.63
N PHE A 129 2.15 -5.68 9.24
CA PHE A 129 1.91 -4.42 8.54
C PHE A 129 1.17 -4.62 7.22
N MET A 130 1.60 -5.59 6.41
CA MET A 130 0.99 -5.94 5.13
C MET A 130 -0.34 -6.64 5.32
N TYR A 131 -0.43 -7.59 6.25
CA TYR A 131 -1.65 -8.35 6.53
C TYR A 131 -2.84 -7.44 6.87
N GLU A 132 -2.64 -6.45 7.77
CA GLU A 132 -3.69 -5.49 8.13
C GLU A 132 -4.20 -4.70 6.90
N ARG A 133 -3.30 -4.31 5.99
CA ARG A 133 -3.65 -3.53 4.80
C ARG A 133 -4.37 -4.39 3.76
N LEU A 134 -3.87 -5.59 3.48
CA LEU A 134 -4.47 -6.50 2.53
C LEU A 134 -5.90 -6.88 2.94
N LEU A 135 -6.17 -7.05 4.24
CA LEU A 135 -7.53 -7.27 4.74
C LEU A 135 -8.47 -6.12 4.37
N LEU A 136 -8.04 -4.86 4.55
CA LEU A 136 -8.87 -3.71 4.18
C LEU A 136 -9.01 -3.54 2.66
N LEU A 137 -7.94 -3.78 1.90
CA LEU A 137 -7.96 -3.71 0.43
C LEU A 137 -8.91 -4.77 -0.16
N LYS A 138 -8.99 -5.96 0.43
CA LYS A 138 -9.98 -6.98 0.05
C LYS A 138 -11.41 -6.47 0.15
N GLU A 139 -11.72 -5.70 1.19
CA GLU A 139 -13.07 -5.17 1.43
C GLU A 139 -13.43 -4.02 0.48
N LEU A 140 -12.42 -3.34 -0.07
CA LEU A 140 -12.63 -2.36 -1.14
C LEU A 140 -13.00 -3.03 -2.47
N LEU A 141 -12.42 -4.19 -2.76
CA LEU A 141 -12.56 -4.84 -4.06
C LEU A 141 -13.98 -5.36 -4.31
N THR A 142 -14.44 -5.22 -5.55
CA THR A 142 -15.61 -5.94 -6.05
C THR A 142 -15.33 -7.44 -6.07
N ASN A 143 -16.38 -8.28 -6.13
CA ASN A 143 -16.23 -9.74 -6.24
C ASN A 143 -15.48 -10.19 -7.50
N THR A 144 -15.39 -9.33 -8.52
CA THR A 144 -14.68 -9.55 -9.78
C THR A 144 -13.45 -8.65 -9.91
N GLY A 145 -13.04 -8.00 -8.82
CA GLY A 145 -11.92 -7.08 -8.78
C GLY A 145 -10.59 -7.82 -8.73
N SER A 146 -9.52 -7.11 -9.06
CA SER A 146 -8.15 -7.68 -9.00
C SER A 146 -7.20 -6.75 -8.24
N ILE A 147 -6.21 -7.35 -7.60
CA ILE A 147 -5.10 -6.65 -6.96
C ILE A 147 -3.78 -7.07 -7.60
N TYR A 148 -2.96 -6.08 -7.93
CA TYR A 148 -1.60 -6.25 -8.38
C TYR A 148 -0.68 -5.73 -7.28
N LEU A 149 0.17 -6.61 -6.78
CA LEU A 149 1.16 -6.30 -5.76
C LEU A 149 2.54 -6.40 -6.43
N HIS A 150 3.24 -5.27 -6.50
CA HIS A 150 4.63 -5.25 -6.93
C HIS A 150 5.51 -5.74 -5.78
N CYS A 151 6.44 -6.66 -6.05
CA CYS A 151 7.47 -7.05 -5.10
C CYS A 151 8.75 -7.47 -5.82
N ASP A 152 9.85 -7.53 -5.06
CA ASP A 152 11.08 -8.14 -5.51
C ASP A 152 11.26 -9.55 -4.91
N TRP A 153 12.36 -10.20 -5.29
CA TRP A 153 12.69 -11.56 -4.88
C TRP A 153 12.91 -11.73 -3.37
N HIS A 154 13.16 -10.66 -2.60
CA HIS A 154 13.38 -10.75 -1.16
C HIS A 154 12.10 -11.12 -0.41
N LYS A 155 10.94 -10.61 -0.89
CA LYS A 155 9.65 -10.76 -0.18
C LYS A 155 8.55 -11.45 -0.97
N ASP A 156 8.76 -11.73 -2.25
CA ASP A 156 7.77 -12.41 -3.11
C ASP A 156 7.14 -13.65 -2.43
N HIS A 157 7.96 -14.62 -2.03
CA HIS A 157 7.48 -15.86 -1.40
C HIS A 157 6.61 -15.64 -0.15
N VAL A 158 6.96 -14.65 0.67
CA VAL A 158 6.20 -14.30 1.89
C VAL A 158 4.90 -13.57 1.54
N LEU A 159 4.95 -12.62 0.61
CA LEU A 159 3.80 -11.84 0.15
C LEU A 159 2.80 -12.72 -0.61
N ARG A 160 3.27 -13.67 -1.42
CA ARG A 160 2.45 -14.72 -2.05
C ARG A 160 1.63 -15.47 -1.03
N LEU A 161 2.26 -15.97 0.04
CA LEU A 161 1.55 -16.70 1.11
C LEU A 161 0.55 -15.81 1.86
N LEU A 162 0.87 -14.53 2.06
CA LEU A 162 -0.09 -13.58 2.64
C LEU A 162 -1.29 -13.34 1.72
N LEU A 163 -1.07 -13.19 0.42
CA LEU A 163 -2.14 -13.04 -0.57
C LEU A 163 -3.02 -14.29 -0.61
N ASP A 164 -2.45 -15.48 -0.60
CA ASP A 164 -3.19 -16.74 -0.53
C ASP A 164 -4.07 -16.80 0.73
N GLU A 165 -3.56 -16.36 1.88
CA GLU A 165 -4.34 -16.37 3.10
C GLU A 165 -5.49 -15.34 3.09
N VAL A 166 -5.23 -14.13 2.58
CA VAL A 166 -6.24 -13.06 2.58
C VAL A 166 -7.28 -13.26 1.49
N PHE A 167 -6.86 -13.57 0.27
CA PHE A 167 -7.73 -13.65 -0.90
C PHE A 167 -8.17 -15.08 -1.22
N GLY A 168 -7.50 -16.10 -0.68
CA GLY A 168 -7.72 -17.50 -1.02
C GLY A 168 -6.79 -17.96 -2.13
N SER A 169 -6.20 -19.15 -1.98
CA SER A 169 -5.25 -19.73 -2.95
C SER A 169 -5.85 -19.96 -4.33
N ASP A 170 -7.15 -20.27 -4.38
CA ASP A 170 -7.87 -20.55 -5.64
C ASP A 170 -8.11 -19.28 -6.48
N ASN A 171 -7.90 -18.10 -5.89
CA ASN A 171 -8.03 -16.81 -6.55
C ASN A 171 -6.69 -16.28 -7.09
N PHE A 172 -5.61 -17.06 -6.98
CA PHE A 172 -4.36 -16.73 -7.67
C PHE A 172 -4.56 -16.83 -9.18
N VAL A 173 -4.21 -15.77 -9.90
CA VAL A 173 -4.34 -15.72 -11.37
C VAL A 173 -2.98 -15.94 -12.02
N ASN A 174 -2.01 -15.05 -11.77
CA ASN A 174 -0.69 -15.11 -12.38
C ASN A 174 0.34 -14.23 -11.66
N GLU A 175 1.61 -14.55 -11.88
CA GLU A 175 2.77 -13.76 -11.47
C GLU A 175 3.42 -13.16 -12.72
N ILE A 176 3.73 -11.85 -12.67
CA ILE A 176 4.28 -11.12 -13.81
C ILE A 176 5.74 -10.80 -13.50
N ILE A 177 6.65 -11.48 -14.20
CA ILE A 177 8.09 -11.23 -14.07
C ILE A 177 8.51 -10.07 -14.96
N TRP A 178 8.99 -8.98 -14.36
CA TRP A 178 9.58 -7.87 -15.08
C TRP A 178 11.02 -8.19 -15.43
N TRP A 179 11.24 -8.51 -16.71
CA TRP A 179 12.57 -8.76 -17.22
C TRP A 179 13.19 -7.49 -17.80
N TYR A 180 14.37 -7.13 -17.31
CA TYR A 180 15.19 -6.05 -17.86
C TYR A 180 16.22 -6.65 -18.84
N TYR A 181 16.10 -6.29 -20.11
CA TYR A 181 17.13 -6.57 -21.12
C TYR A 181 18.45 -5.89 -20.69
N ASP A 182 19.60 -6.56 -20.86
CA ASP A 182 20.96 -6.11 -20.46
C ASP A 182 21.38 -6.18 -18.97
N LYS A 183 20.74 -7.00 -18.13
CA LYS A 183 21.21 -7.27 -16.75
C LYS A 183 21.69 -8.70 -16.46
N MET A 184 22.06 -9.46 -17.48
CA MET A 184 23.03 -10.54 -17.22
C MET A 184 24.34 -9.86 -16.78
N PRO A 185 25.03 -10.30 -15.71
CA PRO A 185 26.41 -9.87 -15.51
C PRO A 185 27.16 -10.29 -16.77
N THR A 186 27.52 -9.31 -17.60
CA THR A 186 28.52 -9.51 -18.64
C THR A 186 29.74 -10.07 -17.92
N GLY A 187 30.22 -11.23 -18.40
CA GLY A 187 31.13 -12.11 -17.69
C GLY A 187 32.19 -11.39 -16.85
N GLY A 188 32.14 -11.64 -15.55
CA GLY A 188 33.18 -11.31 -14.59
C GLY A 188 33.46 -12.54 -13.75
N ASN A 189 34.39 -13.36 -14.25
CA ASN A 189 34.99 -14.54 -13.64
C ASN A 189 34.03 -15.67 -13.24
N ALA A 190 33.75 -16.54 -14.21
CA ALA A 190 33.65 -17.96 -13.89
C ALA A 190 34.95 -18.36 -13.18
N LEU A 191 34.79 -19.02 -12.04
CA LEU A 191 35.88 -19.56 -11.23
C LEU A 191 36.68 -20.55 -12.08
N ASP A 192 37.93 -20.20 -12.39
CA ASP A 192 39.01 -21.16 -12.65
C ASP A 192 39.58 -21.67 -11.31
#